data_AF-A0A6L2NCY8-F1
#
_entry.id   AF-A0A6L2NCY8-F1
#
_cell.length_a   1.000
_cell.length_b   1.000
_cell.length_c   1.000
_cell.angle_alpha   90.00
_cell.angle_beta   90.00
_cell.angle_gamma   90.00
#
_symmetry.space_group_name_H-M   'P 1'
#
loop_
_entity.id
_entity.type
_entity.pdbx_description
1 polymer ?
#
loop_
_entity_poly.entity_id
_entity_poly.type
_entity_poly.pdbx_seq_one_letter_code
_entity_poly.pdbx_strand_id
1 'polypeptide(L)'
;MVTFEILDKLMEVVDSSRLNDRMRVWFVQALAEEEAFAGFLRDWCAGLRKSISKSQQLIAELEVLGECRDDMASLDLLRENVARDSAKLDGLEQMLAGAHVGIHPKEGYVAKVNEDD
;
A
#
# COMPACT_ATOMS: atom_id res chain seq x y z
N MET A 1 -6.95 6.67 18.23
CA MET A 1 -7.91 7.36 19.11
C MET A 1 -7.24 8.41 19.99
N VAL A 2 -6.06 8.16 20.56
CA VAL A 2 -5.34 9.09 21.47
C VAL A 2 -4.85 10.40 20.83
N THR A 3 -4.61 10.43 19.50
CA THR A 3 -4.08 11.62 18.81
C THR A 3 -5.08 12.77 18.69
N PHE A 4 -6.39 12.49 18.67
CA PHE A 4 -7.42 13.52 18.51
C PHE A 4 -7.71 14.30 19.80
N GLU A 5 -7.60 13.67 20.98
CA GLU A 5 -7.84 14.35 22.27
C GLU A 5 -6.80 15.42 22.61
N ILE A 6 -5.58 15.28 22.07
CA ILE A 6 -4.51 16.27 22.24
C ILE A 6 -4.76 17.49 21.33
N LEU A 7 -5.33 17.27 20.14
CA LEU A 7 -5.67 18.32 19.19
C LEU A 7 -6.82 19.19 19.71
N ASP A 8 -7.85 18.58 20.34
CA ASP A 8 -8.96 19.30 20.95
C ASP A 8 -8.50 20.28 22.04
N LYS A 9 -7.57 19.86 22.90
CA LYS A 9 -7.02 20.72 23.96
C LYS A 9 -6.13 21.85 23.43
N LEU A 10 -5.49 21.67 22.28
CA LEU A 10 -4.69 22.71 21.65
C LEU A 10 -5.56 23.77 20.95
N MET A 11 -6.74 23.39 20.45
CA MET A 11 -7.74 24.32 19.89
C MET A 11 -8.27 25.31 20.93
N GLU A 12 -8.37 24.93 22.21
CA GLU A 12 -8.80 25.85 23.27
C GLU A 12 -7.73 26.92 23.60
N VAL A 13 -6.45 26.67 23.32
CA VAL A 13 -5.32 27.52 23.80
C VAL A 13 -4.77 28.46 22.72
N VAL A 14 -4.90 28.10 21.45
CA VAL A 14 -4.43 28.90 20.30
C VAL A 14 -5.63 29.54 19.62
N ASP A 15 -5.45 30.75 19.06
CA ASP A 15 -6.44 31.42 18.19
C ASP A 15 -7.01 30.40 17.17
N SER A 16 -8.24 29.95 17.42
CA SER A 16 -8.70 28.61 16.99
C SER A 16 -8.70 28.45 15.46
N SER A 17 -8.93 29.55 14.74
CA SER A 17 -8.92 29.62 13.28
C SER A 17 -7.54 29.30 12.70
N ARG A 18 -6.47 29.88 13.24
CA ARG A 18 -5.10 29.65 12.73
C ARG A 18 -4.61 28.24 13.01
N LEU A 19 -5.06 27.63 14.10
CA LEU A 19 -4.74 26.23 14.39
C LEU A 19 -5.52 25.30 13.45
N ASN A 20 -6.82 25.57 13.24
CA ASN A 20 -7.66 24.80 12.31
C ASN A 20 -7.07 24.82 10.89
N ASP A 21 -6.69 26.00 10.37
CA ASP A 21 -6.04 26.15 9.07
C ASP A 21 -4.77 25.32 8.93
N ARG A 22 -3.90 25.35 9.95
CA ARG A 22 -2.65 24.58 9.94
C ARG A 22 -2.89 23.08 10.00
N MET A 23 -3.85 22.64 10.82
CA MET A 23 -4.25 21.24 10.89
C MET A 23 -4.82 20.78 9.55
N ARG A 24 -5.70 21.57 8.93
CA ARG A 24 -6.27 21.31 7.61
C ARG A 24 -5.18 21.08 6.56
N VAL A 25 -4.22 22.02 6.46
CA VAL A 25 -3.09 21.89 5.51
C VAL A 25 -2.29 20.62 5.78
N TRP A 26 -2.00 20.32 7.05
CA TRP A 26 -1.25 19.12 7.42
C TRP A 26 -2.00 17.83 7.07
N PHE A 27 -3.30 17.75 7.35
CA PHE A 27 -4.12 16.57 7.03
C PHE A 27 -4.28 16.37 5.53
N VAL A 28 -4.50 17.45 4.75
CA VAL A 28 -4.56 17.36 3.28
C VAL A 28 -3.24 16.86 2.71
N GLN A 29 -2.11 17.39 3.19
CA GLN A 29 -0.79 16.94 2.77
C GLN A 29 -0.54 15.47 3.14
N ALA A 30 -0.82 15.09 4.39
CA ALA A 30 -0.64 13.72 4.87
C ALA A 30 -1.54 12.71 4.14
N LEU A 31 -2.75 13.12 3.77
CA LEU A 31 -3.67 12.33 2.96
C LEU A 31 -3.12 12.13 1.54
N ALA A 32 -2.69 13.20 0.87
CA ALA A 32 -2.13 13.13 -0.48
C ALA A 32 -0.87 12.24 -0.53
N GLU A 33 -0.01 12.31 0.49
CA GLU A 33 1.17 11.45 0.62
C GLU A 33 0.81 9.97 0.81
N GLU A 34 -0.18 9.67 1.64
CA GLU A 34 -0.64 8.29 1.84
C GLU A 34 -1.36 7.72 0.61
N GLU A 35 -2.16 8.53 -0.09
CA GLU A 35 -2.78 8.15 -1.36
C GLU A 35 -1.72 7.87 -2.44
N ALA A 36 -0.70 8.72 -2.55
CA ALA A 36 0.41 8.52 -3.48
C ALA A 36 1.18 7.24 -3.16
N PHE A 37 1.45 6.98 -1.87
CA PHE A 37 2.10 5.75 -1.43
C PHE A 37 1.24 4.50 -1.70
N ALA A 38 -0.06 4.56 -1.43
CA ALA A 38 -1.00 3.48 -1.75
C ALA A 38 -1.09 3.22 -3.26
N GLY A 39 -1.08 4.28 -4.08
CA GLY A 39 -0.98 4.19 -5.53
C GLY A 39 0.29 3.46 -5.98
N PHE A 40 1.44 3.86 -5.45
CA PHE A 40 2.72 3.20 -5.73
C PHE A 40 2.72 1.71 -5.35
N LEU A 41 2.22 1.35 -4.16
CA LEU A 41 2.10 -0.03 -3.72
C LEU A 41 1.18 -0.84 -4.65
N ARG A 42 0.08 -0.25 -5.10
CA ARG A 42 -0.87 -0.88 -6.03
C ARG A 42 -0.22 -1.19 -7.38
N ASP A 43 0.50 -0.23 -7.95
CA ASP A 43 1.20 -0.41 -9.22
C ASP A 43 2.30 -1.47 -9.12
N TRP A 44 3.04 -1.47 -8.01
CA TRP A 44 4.05 -2.50 -7.75
C TRP A 44 3.40 -3.89 -7.61
N CYS A 45 2.34 -4.04 -6.81
CA CYS A 45 1.60 -5.30 -6.70
C CYS A 45 1.12 -5.79 -8.07
N ALA A 46 0.59 -4.90 -8.92
CA ALA A 46 0.15 -5.25 -10.27
C ALA A 46 1.30 -5.74 -11.15
N GLY A 47 2.45 -5.05 -11.10
CA GLY A 47 3.67 -5.46 -11.81
C GLY A 47 4.18 -6.83 -11.35
N LEU A 48 4.19 -7.07 -10.04
CA LEU A 48 4.67 -8.31 -9.45
C LEU A 48 3.74 -9.49 -9.77
N ARG A 49 2.41 -9.32 -9.69
CA ARG A 49 1.42 -10.32 -10.13
C ARG A 49 1.67 -10.72 -11.58
N LYS A 50 1.85 -9.74 -12.47
CA LYS A 50 2.14 -9.99 -13.89
C LYS A 50 3.44 -10.79 -14.09
N SER A 51 4.48 -10.49 -13.31
CA SER A 51 5.75 -11.25 -13.35
C SER A 51 5.56 -12.69 -12.89
N ILE A 52 4.89 -12.89 -11.74
CA ILE A 52 4.59 -14.22 -11.19
C ILE A 52 3.80 -15.07 -12.19
N SER A 53 2.74 -14.51 -12.80
CA SER A 53 1.93 -15.24 -13.78
C SER A 53 2.73 -15.67 -15.00
N LYS A 54 3.66 -14.83 -15.49
CA LYS A 54 4.56 -15.19 -16.60
C LYS A 54 5.51 -16.31 -16.20
N SER A 55 6.09 -16.25 -15.01
CA SER A 55 6.98 -17.31 -14.51
C SER A 55 6.24 -18.63 -14.30
N GLN A 56 5.00 -18.59 -13.80
CA GLN A 56 4.14 -19.78 -13.68
C GLN A 56 3.80 -20.38 -15.04
N GLN A 57 3.50 -19.55 -16.03
CA GLN A 57 3.29 -20.01 -17.41
C GLN A 57 4.54 -20.69 -17.96
N LEU A 58 5.72 -20.08 -17.79
CA LEU A 58 6.98 -20.69 -18.23
C LEU A 58 7.25 -22.02 -17.54
N ILE A 59 7.00 -22.14 -16.22
CA ILE A 59 7.10 -23.41 -15.49
C ILE A 59 6.21 -24.47 -16.14
N ALA A 60 4.95 -24.15 -16.42
CA ALA A 60 4.01 -25.08 -17.02
C ALA A 60 4.45 -25.51 -18.44
N GLU A 61 4.95 -24.59 -19.26
CA GLU A 61 5.49 -24.89 -20.60
C GLU A 61 6.70 -25.84 -20.51
N LEU A 62 7.62 -25.59 -19.57
CA LEU A 62 8.79 -26.44 -19.34
C LEU A 62 8.42 -27.83 -18.83
N GLU A 63 7.42 -27.94 -17.96
CA GLU A 63 6.91 -29.22 -17.46
C GLU A 63 6.29 -30.08 -18.59
N VAL A 64 5.59 -29.45 -19.53
CA VAL A 64 5.01 -30.13 -20.70
C VAL A 64 6.08 -30.60 -21.68
N LEU A 65 7.15 -29.82 -21.86
CA LEU A 65 8.26 -30.16 -22.76
C LEU A 65 9.09 -31.37 -22.29
N GLY A 66 8.92 -31.80 -21.04
CA GLY A 66 9.27 -33.14 -20.56
C GLY A 66 10.76 -33.51 -20.51
N GLU A 67 11.68 -32.79 -21.14
CA GLU A 67 13.03 -33.31 -21.36
C GLU A 67 14.13 -32.24 -21.28
N CYS A 68 14.73 -32.11 -20.09
CA CYS A 68 16.19 -32.16 -19.93
C CYS A 68 16.51 -32.37 -18.45
N ARG A 69 17.08 -33.52 -18.07
CA ARG A 69 17.43 -33.82 -16.67
C ARG A 69 18.45 -32.83 -16.11
N ASP A 70 19.18 -32.12 -16.97
CA ASP A 70 20.12 -31.04 -16.63
C ASP A 70 19.43 -29.69 -16.33
N ASP A 71 18.20 -29.45 -16.78
CA ASP A 71 17.46 -28.19 -16.56
C ASP A 71 16.55 -28.21 -15.33
N MET A 72 16.45 -29.34 -14.63
CA MET A 72 15.63 -29.50 -13.43
C MET A 72 16.04 -28.54 -12.30
N ALA A 73 17.35 -28.28 -12.14
CA ALA A 73 17.84 -27.32 -11.14
C ALA A 73 17.40 -25.88 -11.47
N SER A 74 17.38 -25.50 -12.74
CA SER A 74 16.89 -24.20 -13.21
C SER A 74 15.38 -24.04 -13.00
N LEU A 75 14.62 -25.13 -13.21
CA LEU A 75 13.19 -25.17 -12.96
C LEU A 75 12.87 -25.02 -11.47
N ASP A 76 13.62 -25.70 -10.59
CA ASP A 76 13.47 -25.59 -9.15
C ASP A 76 13.81 -24.17 -8.66
N LEU A 77 14.88 -23.55 -9.18
CA LEU A 77 15.19 -22.14 -8.92
C LEU A 77 14.05 -21.20 -9.37
N LEU A 78 13.42 -21.48 -10.51
CA LEU A 78 12.28 -20.69 -10.99
C LEU A 78 11.06 -20.83 -10.07
N ARG A 79 10.77 -22.03 -9.57
CA ARG A 79 9.71 -22.29 -8.58
C ARG A 79 10.00 -21.57 -7.26
N GLU A 80 11.23 -21.61 -6.77
CA GLU A 80 11.64 -20.88 -5.57
C GLU A 80 11.49 -19.36 -5.75
N ASN A 81 11.86 -18.84 -6.93
CA ASN A 81 11.68 -17.41 -7.24
C ASN A 81 10.19 -17.04 -7.22
N VAL A 82 9.32 -17.85 -7.84
CA VAL A 82 7.87 -17.65 -7.79
C VAL A 82 7.35 -17.66 -6.37
N ALA A 83 7.73 -18.65 -5.55
CA ALA A 83 7.30 -18.73 -4.15
C ALA A 83 7.75 -17.51 -3.33
N ARG A 84 9.00 -17.08 -3.52
CA ARG A 84 9.56 -15.88 -2.86
C ARG A 84 8.82 -14.62 -3.27
N ASP A 85 8.55 -14.46 -4.57
CA ASP A 85 7.88 -13.28 -5.09
C ASP A 85 6.39 -13.26 -4.71
N SER A 86 5.73 -14.41 -4.63
CA SER A 86 4.39 -14.54 -4.04
C SER A 86 4.38 -14.10 -2.57
N ALA A 87 5.32 -14.53 -1.75
CA ALA A 87 5.39 -14.11 -0.35
C ALA A 87 5.64 -12.59 -0.21
N LYS A 88 6.46 -11.99 -1.10
CA LYS A 88 6.63 -10.53 -1.15
C LYS A 88 5.34 -9.83 -1.55
N LEU A 89 4.63 -10.36 -2.54
CA LEU A 89 3.35 -9.82 -2.99
C LEU A 89 2.34 -9.78 -1.83
N ASP A 90 2.21 -10.87 -1.08
CA ASP A 90 1.32 -10.94 0.09
C ASP A 90 1.64 -9.84 1.11
N GLY A 91 2.93 -9.62 1.40
CA GLY A 91 3.38 -8.55 2.29
C GLY A 91 3.02 -7.14 1.76
N LEU A 92 3.22 -6.90 0.47
CA LEU A 92 2.87 -5.61 -0.16
C LEU A 92 1.35 -5.39 -0.18
N GLU A 93 0.56 -6.43 -0.41
CA GLU A 93 -0.90 -6.36 -0.39
C GLU A 93 -1.43 -6.05 1.03
N GLN A 94 -0.81 -6.63 2.06
CA GLN A 94 -1.12 -6.29 3.46
C GLN A 94 -0.76 -4.83 3.77
N MET A 95 0.40 -4.34 3.32
CA MET A 95 0.79 -2.94 3.48
C MET A 95 -0.20 -2.01 2.77
N LEU A 96 -0.64 -2.37 1.56
CA LEU A 96 -1.63 -1.60 0.80
C LEU A 96 -2.99 -1.56 1.51
N ALA A 97 -3.44 -2.68 2.06
CA ALA A 97 -4.66 -2.75 2.86
C ALA A 97 -4.54 -1.84 4.11
N GLY A 98 -3.39 -1.88 4.79
CA GLY A 98 -3.10 -1.00 5.92
C GLY A 98 -3.09 0.48 5.56
N ALA A 99 -2.53 0.84 4.40
CA ALA A 99 -2.51 2.22 3.91
C ALA A 99 -3.94 2.75 3.69
N HIS A 100 -4.83 1.96 3.07
CA HIS A 100 -6.23 2.37 2.88
C HIS A 100 -6.98 2.53 4.21
N VAL A 101 -6.69 1.71 5.24
CA VAL A 101 -7.27 1.87 6.57
C VAL A 101 -6.79 3.17 7.25
N GLY A 102 -5.56 3.60 7.00
CA GLY A 102 -4.99 4.86 7.54
C GLY A 102 -5.56 6.13 6.90
N ILE A 103 -5.97 6.04 5.63
CA ILE A 103 -6.57 7.14 4.85
C ILE A 103 -7.98 7.50 5.36
N HIS A 104 -8.81 6.49 5.62
CA HIS A 104 -10.25 6.66 5.89
C HIS A 104 -10.59 7.58 7.10
N PRO A 105 -9.83 7.60 8.21
CA PRO A 105 -10.04 8.55 9.31
C PRO A 105 -9.66 9.99 8.95
N LYS A 106 -8.67 10.19 8.07
CA LYS A 106 -8.18 11.53 7.67
C LYS A 106 -9.14 12.18 6.69
N GLU A 107 -9.70 11.41 5.75
CA GLU A 107 -10.79 11.86 4.87
C GLU A 107 -11.98 12.40 5.69
N GLY A 108 -12.37 11.67 6.74
CA GLY A 108 -13.47 12.08 7.63
C GLY A 108 -13.18 13.38 8.41
N TYR A 109 -11.92 13.67 8.73
CA TYR A 109 -11.56 14.94 9.36
C TYR A 109 -11.57 16.09 8.37
N VAL A 110 -10.96 15.91 7.18
CA VAL A 110 -10.95 16.93 6.13
C VAL A 110 -12.37 17.29 5.68
N ALA A 111 -13.26 16.30 5.56
CA ALA A 111 -14.67 16.53 5.23
C ALA A 111 -15.38 17.41 6.28
N LYS A 112 -15.21 17.11 7.57
CA LYS A 112 -15.81 17.91 8.66
C LYS A 112 -15.30 19.34 8.70
N VAL A 113 -14.00 19.54 8.54
CA VAL A 113 -13.41 20.89 8.52
C VAL A 113 -13.96 21.74 7.37
N ASN A 114 -14.33 21.13 6.23
CA ASN A 114 -14.91 21.84 5.10
C ASN A 114 -16.43 22.11 5.26
N GLU A 115 -17.10 21.48 6.22
CA GLU A 115 -18.53 21.71 6.51
C GLU A 115 -18.75 22.87 7.50
N ASP A 116 -17.71 23.27 8.24
CA ASP A 116 -17.74 24.32 9.27
C ASP A 116 -17.27 25.73 8.76
N ASP A 117 -16.94 25.86 7.46
CA ASP A 117 -16.62 27.14 6.75
C ASP A 117 -17.89 27.74 6.09
#